data_AF-A0A950PTY0-F1
#
_entry.id   AF-A0A950PTY0-F1
#
_cell.length_a   1.000
_cell.length_b   1.000
_cell.length_c   1.000
_cell.angle_alpha   90.00
_cell.angle_beta   90.00
_cell.angle_gamma   90.00
#
_symmetry.space_group_name_H-M   'P 1'
#
loop_
_entity.id
_entity.type
_entity.pdbx_description
1 polymer ?
#
loop_
_entity_poly.entity_id
_entity_poly.type
_entity_poly.pdbx_seq_one_letter_code
_entity_poly.pdbx_strand_id
1 'polypeptide(L)'
;MPFAARTALLCALLASTLGAAHGDGSAGLLQRMRDAAGPVWRAHIVSVARLVLNGTPTVVSAETQGPRVLVKHCAGEVCDGTYFNGERLYSLNMNSTLVPQPRQSEPFLRSVRIAGGLLFLGPSSEAPGVRIVSSGTAWYDSKPYRTLTIEGSDLIPLRLYVDPRRWLLRVVRTLDGRETFEYVGYRRIGAFSLPFEVLHNGRILERYDDRAIVASLLQPPRGLVPAFNSAPESVATDPRSVTPIVECSVGGVPTRCLIDSGNSGLSMSSELASRLGATVVGSYKVRGLGDYSTQVVRAGPLRIANATYPEAYYVVLTDLRRYGYDVVLGADMLATTNIEIDPVAHAVRLGVSNAREGVAIPLSFENFIPVVTVDLGSVEAQLAVDTGDESNINLSYDFYEKHPGLFTVTQRRTVGGIGGNSIEMIGEIGDVRIGDYRLGPQRIGTTQTLQGTAFGHLGAGFLSQFLVRLDYAGSELRLLPRRT
;
A
#
# COMPACT_ATOMS: atom_id res chain seq x y z
N MET A 1 8.93 11.00 13.74
CA MET A 1 9.90 10.94 14.86
C MET A 1 11.29 10.83 14.24
N PRO A 2 12.19 11.81 14.38
CA PRO A 2 13.52 11.66 13.80
C PRO A 2 14.37 10.81 14.75
N PHE A 3 14.71 9.60 14.30
CA PHE A 3 15.67 8.72 14.95
C PHE A 3 17.00 8.90 14.22
N ALA A 4 17.85 9.77 14.76
CA ALA A 4 19.24 9.88 14.37
C ALA A 4 20.12 9.83 15.63
N ALA A 5 21.24 9.13 15.50
CA ALA A 5 22.33 8.96 16.45
C ALA A 5 22.08 8.04 17.66
N ARG A 6 22.66 6.84 17.59
CA ARG A 6 23.76 6.41 18.48
C ARG A 6 24.25 5.01 18.09
N THR A 7 25.36 4.98 17.38
CA THR A 7 26.24 3.81 17.26
C THR A 7 27.52 4.16 17.99
N ALA A 8 27.79 3.54 19.14
CA ALA A 8 29.13 3.31 19.67
C ALA A 8 29.07 2.56 21.01
N LEU A 9 29.90 1.50 21.07
CA LEU A 9 30.39 0.78 22.26
C LEU A 9 29.39 -0.04 23.08
N LEU A 10 29.48 -1.37 22.93
CA LEU A 10 29.93 -2.21 24.04
C LEU A 10 30.44 -3.57 23.48
N CYS A 11 31.75 -3.67 23.30
CA CYS A 11 32.47 -4.93 23.33
C CYS A 11 33.11 -5.07 24.71
N ALA A 12 33.20 -6.33 25.16
CA ALA A 12 33.86 -6.83 26.36
C ALA A 12 33.04 -6.86 27.66
N LEU A 13 32.69 -8.10 28.04
CA LEU A 13 32.78 -8.72 29.38
C LEU A 13 31.52 -9.52 29.70
N LEU A 14 31.52 -10.80 29.32
CA LEU A 14 30.89 -11.87 30.08
C LEU A 14 31.57 -13.21 29.69
N ALA A 15 32.76 -13.41 30.23
CA ALA A 15 33.36 -14.72 30.41
C ALA A 15 33.32 -15.03 31.91
N SER A 16 32.31 -15.78 32.36
CA SER A 16 32.39 -16.56 33.60
C SER A 16 31.16 -17.47 33.76
N THR A 17 31.46 -18.72 34.12
CA THR A 17 30.55 -19.86 34.44
C THR A 17 30.06 -20.72 33.28
N LEU A 18 31.00 -21.47 32.69
CA LEU A 18 30.74 -22.74 32.00
C LEU A 18 30.35 -23.81 33.04
N GLY A 19 29.11 -23.75 33.52
CA GLY A 19 28.43 -24.93 34.03
C GLY A 19 27.80 -25.63 32.84
N ALA A 20 28.36 -26.77 32.41
CA ALA A 20 27.80 -27.60 31.35
C ALA A 20 26.50 -28.27 31.84
N ALA A 21 25.45 -27.48 32.01
CA ALA A 21 24.11 -28.01 32.12
C ALA A 21 23.85 -28.79 30.84
N HIS A 22 23.65 -30.10 30.95
CA HIS A 22 23.07 -30.97 29.93
C HIS A 22 21.61 -30.55 29.68
N GLY A 23 21.40 -29.29 29.32
CA GLY A 23 20.12 -28.78 28.90
C GLY A 23 19.87 -29.28 27.50
N ASP A 24 18.73 -29.94 27.30
CA ASP A 24 18.15 -30.19 25.99
C ASP A 24 18.53 -29.07 25.02
N GLY A 25 19.40 -29.39 24.06
CA GLY A 25 19.86 -28.42 23.07
C GLY A 25 18.66 -27.78 22.36
N SER A 26 18.88 -26.63 21.73
CA SER A 26 17.85 -25.93 20.94
C SER A 26 17.10 -26.88 20.00
N ALA A 27 17.77 -27.87 19.42
CA ALA A 27 17.17 -28.91 18.57
C ALA A 27 16.03 -29.68 19.26
N GLY A 28 16.20 -30.12 20.51
CA GLY A 28 15.18 -30.88 21.24
C GLY A 28 13.96 -30.02 21.57
N LEU A 29 14.17 -28.76 21.97
CA LEU A 29 13.09 -27.80 22.17
C LEU A 29 12.32 -27.53 20.86
N LEU A 30 13.01 -27.27 19.76
CA LEU A 30 12.39 -27.02 18.46
C LEU A 30 11.58 -28.23 17.99
N GLN A 31 12.07 -29.46 18.21
CA GLN A 31 11.31 -30.66 17.87
C GLN A 31 10.00 -30.76 18.66
N ARG A 32 10.04 -30.55 19.98
CA ARG A 32 8.82 -30.55 20.81
C ARG A 32 7.82 -29.47 20.39
N MET A 33 8.32 -28.31 19.96
CA MET A 33 7.46 -27.26 19.43
C MET A 33 6.78 -27.68 18.12
N ARG A 34 7.50 -28.36 17.21
CA ARG A 34 6.90 -28.92 15.97
C ARG A 34 5.81 -29.93 16.29
N ASP A 35 6.08 -30.85 17.21
CA ASP A 35 5.14 -31.90 17.59
C ASP A 35 3.87 -31.32 18.24
N ALA A 36 4.02 -30.25 19.03
CA ALA A 36 2.91 -29.58 19.69
C ALA A 36 2.07 -28.67 18.76
N ALA A 37 2.73 -27.92 17.87
CA ALA A 37 2.07 -26.97 16.98
C ALA A 37 1.54 -27.61 15.69
N GLY A 38 2.16 -28.69 15.23
CA GLY A 38 2.02 -29.19 13.86
C GLY A 38 2.84 -28.37 12.85
N PRO A 39 2.80 -28.72 11.55
CA PRO A 39 3.59 -28.07 10.51
C PRO A 39 3.02 -26.71 10.06
N VAL A 40 2.73 -25.81 11.02
CA VAL A 40 2.07 -24.51 10.80
C VAL A 40 2.77 -23.68 9.72
N TRP A 41 4.10 -23.74 9.67
CA TRP A 41 4.92 -22.97 8.73
C TRP A 41 4.68 -23.30 7.25
N ARG A 42 4.13 -24.50 6.94
CA ARG A 42 3.77 -24.94 5.59
C ARG A 42 2.29 -24.78 5.26
N ALA A 43 1.46 -24.64 6.29
CA ALA A 43 0.01 -24.60 6.11
C ALA A 43 -0.42 -23.28 5.49
N HIS A 44 -1.41 -23.36 4.58
CA HIS A 44 -2.21 -22.20 4.23
C HIS A 44 -3.40 -22.15 5.19
N ILE A 45 -3.44 -21.11 6.02
CA ILE A 45 -4.45 -20.94 7.07
C ILE A 45 -5.31 -19.75 6.73
N VAL A 46 -6.62 -19.94 6.70
CA VAL A 46 -7.61 -18.86 6.59
C VAL A 46 -8.22 -18.64 7.96
N SER A 47 -8.20 -17.40 8.41
CA SER A 47 -8.69 -16.98 9.74
C SER A 47 -9.73 -15.89 9.56
N VAL A 48 -10.86 -15.96 10.27
CA VAL A 48 -11.97 -15.03 10.12
C VAL A 48 -12.34 -14.47 11.50
N ALA A 49 -12.56 -13.17 11.56
CA ALA A 49 -13.06 -12.44 12.71
C ALA A 49 -14.25 -11.58 12.31
N ARG A 50 -15.30 -11.57 13.13
CA ARG A 50 -16.48 -10.72 12.94
C ARG A 50 -16.47 -9.66 14.03
N LEU A 51 -16.29 -8.42 13.60
CA LEU A 51 -16.15 -7.26 14.46
C LEU A 51 -17.24 -6.24 14.15
N VAL A 52 -17.45 -5.31 15.07
CA VAL A 52 -18.23 -4.09 14.80
C VAL A 52 -17.27 -2.92 14.90
N LEU A 53 -16.93 -2.32 13.76
CA LEU A 53 -16.02 -1.17 13.68
C LEU A 53 -16.85 0.08 13.38
N ASN A 54 -16.79 1.08 14.28
CA ASN A 54 -17.56 2.32 14.14
C ASN A 54 -19.07 2.08 13.89
N GLY A 55 -19.66 1.08 14.56
CA GLY A 55 -21.06 0.70 14.39
C GLY A 55 -21.37 -0.11 13.13
N THR A 56 -20.39 -0.38 12.27
CA THR A 56 -20.55 -1.18 11.06
C THR A 56 -20.07 -2.61 11.29
N PRO A 57 -20.89 -3.64 11.00
CA PRO A 57 -20.42 -5.02 10.97
C PRO A 57 -19.29 -5.18 9.94
N THR A 58 -18.13 -5.64 10.39
CA THR A 58 -16.95 -5.84 9.56
C THR A 58 -16.45 -7.26 9.71
N VAL A 59 -16.21 -7.93 8.59
CA VAL A 59 -15.53 -9.23 8.56
C VAL A 59 -14.07 -8.97 8.27
N VAL A 60 -13.19 -9.36 9.19
CA VAL A 60 -11.74 -9.37 8.95
C VAL A 60 -11.33 -10.79 8.59
N SER A 61 -10.75 -10.97 7.41
CA SER A 61 -10.16 -12.26 7.00
C SER A 61 -8.64 -12.12 6.91
N ALA A 62 -7.93 -13.13 7.41
CA ALA A 62 -6.48 -13.21 7.35
C ALA A 62 -6.07 -14.57 6.78
N GLU A 63 -5.45 -14.56 5.61
CA GLU A 63 -4.87 -15.74 4.97
C GLU A 63 -3.35 -15.72 5.19
N THR A 64 -2.79 -16.78 5.75
CA THR A 64 -1.35 -16.87 6.04
C THR A 64 -0.75 -18.13 5.42
N GLN A 65 0.40 -18.01 4.76
CA GLN A 65 1.19 -19.16 4.31
C GLN A 65 2.68 -18.83 4.32
N GLY A 66 3.44 -19.48 5.20
CA GLY A 66 4.83 -19.12 5.41
C GLY A 66 4.95 -17.67 5.93
N PRO A 67 5.85 -16.84 5.37
CA PRO A 67 5.94 -15.42 5.75
C PRO A 67 4.85 -14.56 5.10
N ARG A 68 4.08 -15.11 4.16
CA ARG A 68 3.06 -14.38 3.41
C ARG A 68 1.79 -14.24 4.24
N VAL A 69 1.21 -13.05 4.23
CA VAL A 69 -0.07 -12.77 4.87
C VAL A 69 -0.91 -11.84 3.99
N LEU A 70 -2.19 -12.16 3.82
CA LEU A 70 -3.20 -11.30 3.22
C LEU A 70 -4.24 -11.01 4.29
N VAL A 71 -4.43 -9.74 4.65
CA VAL A 71 -5.49 -9.30 5.56
C VAL A 71 -6.48 -8.47 4.77
N LYS A 72 -7.78 -8.78 4.90
CA LYS A 72 -8.87 -8.00 4.32
C LYS A 72 -9.86 -7.59 5.40
N HIS A 73 -10.32 -6.34 5.36
CA HIS A 73 -11.41 -5.82 6.17
C HIS A 73 -12.59 -5.54 5.24
N CYS A 74 -13.69 -6.29 5.41
CA CYS A 74 -14.84 -6.23 4.53
C CYS A 74 -16.07 -5.69 5.27
N ALA A 75 -16.66 -4.62 4.74
CA ALA A 75 -17.97 -4.12 5.13
C ALA A 75 -18.96 -4.44 4.00
N GLY A 76 -19.70 -5.54 4.14
CA GLY A 76 -20.47 -6.11 3.03
C GLY A 76 -19.55 -6.68 1.95
N GLU A 77 -19.72 -6.25 0.69
CA GLU A 77 -18.88 -6.69 -0.43
C GLU A 77 -17.60 -5.85 -0.58
N VAL A 78 -17.53 -4.67 0.04
CA VAL A 78 -16.40 -3.74 -0.10
C VAL A 78 -15.30 -4.12 0.89
N CYS A 79 -14.14 -4.51 0.37
CA CYS A 79 -13.00 -4.94 1.18
C CYS A 79 -11.75 -4.08 0.91
N ASP A 80 -11.05 -3.65 1.94
CA ASP A 80 -9.68 -3.13 1.82
C ASP A 80 -8.72 -4.01 2.63
N GLY A 81 -7.43 -3.70 2.63
CA GLY A 81 -6.50 -4.32 3.56
C GLY A 81 -5.04 -4.26 3.15
N THR A 82 -4.30 -5.32 3.44
CA THR A 82 -2.86 -5.40 3.17
C THR A 82 -2.44 -6.79 2.72
N TYR A 83 -1.37 -6.83 1.93
CA TYR A 83 -0.69 -8.06 1.54
C TYR A 83 0.78 -7.93 1.85
N PHE A 84 1.36 -8.88 2.56
CA PHE A 84 2.80 -8.98 2.77
C PHE A 84 3.28 -10.25 2.07
N ASN A 85 4.19 -10.12 1.11
CA ASN A 85 4.70 -11.28 0.37
C ASN A 85 5.87 -11.99 1.08
N GLY A 86 6.23 -11.55 2.29
CA GLY A 86 7.39 -12.01 3.05
C GLY A 86 8.57 -11.04 3.00
N GLU A 87 8.60 -10.16 2.00
CA GLU A 87 9.65 -9.16 1.81
C GLU A 87 9.10 -7.73 1.79
N ARG A 88 8.00 -7.54 1.07
CA ARG A 88 7.34 -6.27 0.74
C ARG A 88 5.93 -6.24 1.29
N LEU A 89 5.57 -5.12 1.90
CA LEU A 89 4.20 -4.83 2.31
C LEU A 89 3.48 -4.04 1.21
N TYR A 90 2.25 -4.41 0.94
CA TYR A 90 1.38 -3.79 -0.05
C TYR A 90 0.06 -3.39 0.60
N SER A 91 -0.47 -2.24 0.22
CA SER A 91 -1.87 -1.86 0.47
C SER A 91 -2.78 -2.54 -0.54
N LEU A 92 -4.00 -2.87 -0.11
CA LEU A 92 -5.07 -3.47 -0.91
C LEU A 92 -6.31 -2.58 -0.86
N ASN A 93 -6.90 -2.21 -1.99
CA ASN A 93 -8.17 -1.47 -2.03
C ASN A 93 -9.36 -2.38 -2.42
N MET A 94 -10.54 -1.77 -2.64
CA MET A 94 -11.79 -2.46 -2.96
C MET A 94 -11.75 -3.36 -4.19
N ASN A 95 -10.92 -3.04 -5.17
CA ASN A 95 -10.74 -3.86 -6.37
C ASN A 95 -9.57 -4.84 -6.25
N SER A 96 -9.08 -5.07 -5.03
CA SER A 96 -7.94 -5.93 -4.74
C SER A 96 -6.64 -5.49 -5.43
N THR A 97 -6.52 -4.19 -5.72
CA THR A 97 -5.32 -3.60 -6.33
C THR A 97 -4.21 -3.50 -5.29
N LEU A 98 -3.00 -3.90 -5.69
CA LEU A 98 -1.82 -3.85 -4.83
C LEU A 98 -0.91 -2.67 -5.20
N VAL A 99 -0.53 -1.89 -4.20
CA VAL A 99 0.56 -0.89 -4.29
C VAL A 99 1.53 -1.07 -3.14
N PRO A 100 2.84 -0.93 -3.35
CA PRO A 100 3.82 -1.11 -2.28
C PRO A 100 3.72 0.01 -1.25
N GLN A 101 3.88 -0.35 0.03
CA GLN A 101 3.98 0.58 1.15
C GLN A 101 5.43 0.99 1.43
N PRO A 102 5.66 2.06 2.22
CA PRO A 102 6.99 2.42 2.70
C PRO A 102 7.68 1.26 3.45
N ARG A 103 8.97 1.07 3.16
CA ARG A 103 9.75 -0.10 3.62
C ARG A 103 10.03 -0.16 5.13
N GLN A 104 9.74 0.91 5.87
CA GLN A 104 10.17 1.08 7.27
C GLN A 104 9.64 -0.02 8.20
N SER A 105 8.47 -0.57 7.91
CA SER A 105 7.83 -1.62 8.71
C SER A 105 8.24 -3.04 8.33
N GLU A 106 8.88 -3.25 7.17
CA GLU A 106 9.12 -4.59 6.61
C GLU A 106 10.02 -5.48 7.49
N PRO A 107 11.17 -5.01 8.04
CA PRO A 107 12.02 -5.86 8.89
C PRO A 107 11.29 -6.33 10.15
N PHE A 108 10.49 -5.45 10.76
CA PHE A 108 9.71 -5.77 11.95
C PHE A 108 8.59 -6.75 11.63
N LEU A 109 7.82 -6.49 10.56
CA LEU A 109 6.76 -7.40 10.12
C LEU A 109 7.33 -8.78 9.76
N ARG A 110 8.48 -8.84 9.07
CA ARG A 110 9.16 -10.10 8.77
C ARG A 110 9.50 -10.87 10.04
N SER A 111 10.09 -10.21 11.05
CA SER A 111 10.40 -10.85 12.33
C SER A 111 9.15 -11.37 13.04
N VAL A 112 8.08 -10.58 13.13
CA VAL A 112 6.82 -10.98 13.77
C VAL A 112 6.16 -12.13 13.01
N ARG A 113 6.23 -12.15 11.68
CA ARG A 113 5.66 -13.24 10.86
C ARG A 113 6.48 -14.52 10.93
N ILE A 114 7.81 -14.44 10.99
CA ILE A 114 8.67 -15.59 11.29
C ILE A 114 8.29 -16.21 12.64
N ALA A 115 8.11 -15.37 13.67
CA ALA A 115 7.74 -15.84 15.00
C ALA A 115 6.31 -16.40 15.05
N GLY A 116 5.31 -15.63 14.64
CA GLY A 116 3.89 -16.01 14.71
C GLY A 116 3.48 -17.12 13.75
N GLY A 117 4.11 -17.21 12.58
CA GLY A 117 3.96 -18.31 11.62
C GLY A 117 4.82 -19.53 11.94
N LEU A 118 5.62 -19.48 13.01
CA LEU A 118 6.55 -20.52 13.44
C LEU A 118 7.50 -20.99 12.33
N LEU A 119 7.93 -20.07 11.44
CA LEU A 119 8.78 -20.41 10.29
C LEU A 119 10.15 -20.93 10.71
N PHE A 120 10.61 -20.51 11.88
CA PHE A 120 11.84 -20.99 12.51
C PHE A 120 11.76 -22.48 12.93
N LEU A 121 10.56 -23.08 12.95
CA LEU A 121 10.39 -24.51 13.14
C LEU A 121 10.51 -25.30 11.84
N GLY A 122 10.52 -24.66 10.68
CA GLY A 122 10.73 -25.35 9.41
C GLY A 122 12.09 -26.07 9.36
N PRO A 123 12.25 -27.10 8.50
CA PRO A 123 13.59 -27.58 8.17
C PRO A 123 14.40 -26.38 7.64
N SER A 124 15.67 -26.30 8.04
CA SER A 124 16.57 -25.12 7.99
C SER A 124 16.80 -24.45 6.62
N SER A 125 16.06 -24.85 5.59
CA SER A 125 16.04 -24.27 4.24
C SER A 125 14.93 -23.24 4.00
N GLU A 126 13.90 -23.15 4.84
CA GLU A 126 12.70 -22.34 4.53
C GLU A 126 12.76 -20.88 5.04
N ALA A 127 13.77 -20.52 5.85
CA ALA A 127 13.98 -19.13 6.29
C ALA A 127 15.46 -18.74 6.19
N PRO A 128 15.97 -18.46 4.97
CA PRO A 128 17.35 -18.04 4.76
C PRO A 128 17.71 -16.84 5.64
N GLY A 129 18.87 -16.89 6.30
CA GLY A 129 19.37 -15.79 7.12
C GLY A 129 18.76 -15.68 8.53
N VAL A 130 17.86 -16.58 8.93
CA VAL A 130 17.34 -16.63 10.31
C VAL A 130 18.25 -17.48 11.20
N ARG A 131 18.81 -16.88 12.25
CA ARG A 131 19.53 -17.59 13.31
C ARG A 131 18.64 -17.73 14.54
N ILE A 132 18.62 -18.93 15.11
CA ILE A 132 17.88 -19.25 16.34
C ILE A 132 18.89 -19.55 17.43
N VAL A 133 18.87 -18.78 18.52
CA VAL A 133 19.77 -18.96 19.65
C VAL A 133 18.98 -19.29 20.91
N SER A 134 19.32 -20.40 21.57
CA SER A 134 18.76 -20.70 22.89
C SER A 134 19.17 -19.62 23.87
N SER A 135 18.20 -19.01 24.55
CA SER A 135 18.41 -17.91 25.49
C SER A 135 18.12 -18.32 26.94
N GLY A 136 18.02 -19.63 27.20
CA GLY A 136 17.83 -20.21 28.52
C GLY A 136 16.37 -20.19 28.99
N THR A 137 16.15 -19.70 30.20
CA THR A 137 14.83 -19.58 30.83
C THR A 137 14.64 -18.13 31.28
N ALA A 138 13.46 -17.56 31.06
CA ALA A 138 13.11 -16.24 31.55
C ALA A 138 11.71 -16.23 32.18
N TRP A 139 11.47 -15.27 33.07
CA TRP A 139 10.17 -15.06 33.68
C TRP A 139 9.34 -14.09 32.84
N TYR A 140 8.05 -14.41 32.67
CA TYR A 140 7.03 -13.51 32.13
C TYR A 140 5.74 -13.75 32.92
N ASP A 141 5.09 -12.70 33.41
CA ASP A 141 3.87 -12.82 34.23
C ASP A 141 3.99 -13.88 35.34
N SER A 142 5.07 -13.78 36.14
CA SER A 142 5.37 -14.70 37.25
C SER A 142 5.43 -16.20 36.89
N LYS A 143 5.65 -16.53 35.61
CA LYS A 143 5.82 -17.90 35.12
C LYS A 143 7.15 -18.07 34.40
N PRO A 144 7.87 -19.19 34.60
CA PRO A 144 9.09 -19.48 33.87
C PRO A 144 8.77 -20.02 32.46
N TYR A 145 9.46 -19.50 31.46
CA TYR A 145 9.39 -19.94 30.06
C TYR A 145 10.76 -20.32 29.54
N ARG A 146 10.80 -21.28 28.62
CA ARG A 146 12.01 -21.48 27.80
C ARG A 146 12.09 -20.35 26.80
N THR A 147 13.28 -19.82 26.57
CA THR A 147 13.47 -18.70 25.65
C THR A 147 14.35 -19.04 24.48
N LEU A 148 13.96 -18.52 23.32
CA LEU A 148 14.74 -18.51 22.09
C LEU A 148 14.88 -17.05 21.65
N THR A 149 15.94 -16.73 20.92
CA THR A 149 16.06 -15.46 20.20
C THR A 149 16.14 -15.77 18.72
N ILE A 150 15.36 -15.05 17.91
CA ILE A 150 15.49 -15.02 16.46
C ILE A 150 16.19 -13.73 16.03
N GLU A 151 17.11 -13.84 15.10
CA GLU A 151 17.89 -12.72 14.55
C GLU A 151 18.30 -12.98 13.10
N GLY A 152 18.67 -11.93 12.38
CA GLY A 152 19.08 -11.97 10.98
C GLY A 152 19.43 -10.55 10.48
N SER A 153 20.10 -10.44 9.34
CA SER A 153 20.55 -9.14 8.81
C SER A 153 19.40 -8.17 8.53
N ASP A 154 18.24 -8.71 8.14
CA ASP A 154 17.07 -7.94 7.73
C ASP A 154 15.92 -8.07 8.74
N LEU A 155 16.24 -8.47 9.97
CA LEU A 155 15.27 -8.73 11.03
C LEU A 155 15.49 -7.81 12.20
N ILE A 156 14.39 -7.39 12.83
CA ILE A 156 14.43 -6.92 14.21
C ILE A 156 14.57 -8.15 15.12
N PRO A 157 15.59 -8.25 15.99
CA PRO A 157 15.74 -9.40 16.87
C PRO A 157 14.57 -9.51 17.86
N LEU A 158 14.01 -10.71 17.99
CA LEU A 158 12.89 -10.98 18.88
C LEU A 158 13.22 -12.12 19.84
N ARG A 159 12.85 -11.96 21.11
CA ARG A 159 12.86 -13.02 22.11
C ARG A 159 11.51 -13.72 22.13
N LEU A 160 11.55 -15.04 22.01
CA LEU A 160 10.40 -15.93 22.03
C LEU A 160 10.30 -16.60 23.40
N TYR A 161 9.11 -16.67 23.97
CA TYR A 161 8.81 -17.34 25.23
C TYR A 161 7.93 -18.55 24.94
N VAL A 162 8.44 -19.74 25.23
CA VAL A 162 7.80 -21.02 24.93
C VAL A 162 7.32 -21.65 26.24
N ASP A 163 6.02 -21.96 26.30
CA ASP A 163 5.40 -22.60 27.46
C ASP A 163 6.00 -24.01 27.64
N PRO A 164 6.68 -24.31 28.77
CA PRO A 164 7.37 -25.58 28.96
C PRO A 164 6.41 -26.78 29.15
N ARG A 165 5.11 -26.54 29.37
CA ARG A 165 4.11 -27.61 29.51
C ARG A 165 3.45 -27.96 28.18
N ARG A 166 3.21 -26.94 27.36
CA ARG A 166 2.50 -27.08 26.08
C ARG A 166 3.42 -27.10 24.87
N TRP A 167 4.66 -26.63 25.02
CA TRP A 167 5.64 -26.42 23.94
C TRP A 167 5.12 -25.51 22.82
N LEU A 168 4.19 -24.61 23.15
CA LEU A 168 3.63 -23.62 22.24
C LEU A 168 4.25 -22.25 22.52
N LEU A 169 4.34 -21.43 21.47
CA LEU A 169 4.78 -20.05 21.57
C LEU A 169 3.75 -19.26 22.39
N ARG A 170 4.19 -18.59 23.46
CA ARG A 170 3.32 -17.80 24.33
C ARG A 170 3.52 -16.30 24.14
N VAL A 171 4.77 -15.84 24.09
CA VAL A 171 5.10 -14.42 23.95
C VAL A 171 6.21 -14.24 22.93
N VAL A 172 6.14 -13.15 22.18
CA VAL A 172 7.20 -12.63 21.33
C VAL A 172 7.46 -11.19 21.76
N ARG A 173 8.73 -10.84 22.02
CA ARG A 173 9.09 -9.53 22.54
C ARG A 173 10.32 -8.98 21.85
N THR A 174 10.35 -7.68 21.53
CA THR A 174 11.60 -7.02 21.13
C THR A 174 12.62 -7.06 22.26
N LEU A 175 13.91 -7.05 21.93
CA LEU A 175 14.96 -7.12 22.96
C LEU A 175 14.98 -5.92 23.91
N ASP A 176 14.56 -4.75 23.43
CA ASP A 176 14.35 -3.54 24.25
C ASP A 176 13.05 -3.56 25.07
N GLY A 177 12.21 -4.56 24.83
CA GLY A 177 10.97 -4.80 25.54
C GLY A 177 9.81 -3.85 25.20
N ARG A 178 9.95 -2.99 24.18
CA ARG A 178 8.92 -2.02 23.76
C ARG A 178 7.71 -2.66 23.09
N GLU A 179 7.95 -3.69 22.28
CA GLU A 179 6.88 -4.39 21.58
C GLU A 179 6.74 -5.81 22.13
N THR A 180 5.52 -6.15 22.56
CA THR A 180 5.17 -7.46 23.11
C THR A 180 3.94 -8.00 22.41
N PHE A 181 4.04 -9.21 21.86
CA PHE A 181 2.93 -9.95 21.28
C PHE A 181 2.66 -11.21 22.10
N GLU A 182 1.42 -11.41 22.56
CA GLU A 182 1.02 -12.61 23.28
C GLU A 182 0.08 -13.46 22.44
N TYR A 183 0.36 -14.75 22.35
CA TYR A 183 -0.43 -15.72 21.60
C TYR A 183 -1.23 -16.55 22.59
N VAL A 184 -2.55 -16.44 22.54
CA VAL A 184 -3.45 -16.98 23.57
C VAL A 184 -4.65 -17.71 22.95
N GLY A 185 -5.41 -18.42 23.79
CA GLY A 185 -6.62 -19.11 23.33
C GLY A 185 -6.36 -20.22 22.32
N TYR A 186 -5.26 -20.98 22.45
CA TYR A 186 -4.90 -22.05 21.51
C TYR A 186 -6.02 -23.10 21.37
N ARG A 187 -6.37 -23.44 20.13
CA ARG A 187 -7.31 -24.52 19.79
C ARG A 187 -6.72 -25.44 18.71
N ARG A 188 -7.19 -26.68 18.67
CA ARG A 188 -6.80 -27.65 17.62
C ARG A 188 -7.66 -27.48 16.36
N ILE A 189 -7.02 -27.52 15.21
CA ILE A 189 -7.64 -27.52 13.87
C ILE A 189 -6.95 -28.62 13.07
N GLY A 190 -7.59 -29.78 12.95
CA GLY A 190 -6.92 -30.98 12.42
C GLY A 190 -5.66 -31.31 13.23
N ALA A 191 -4.51 -31.38 12.55
CA ALA A 191 -3.21 -31.65 13.16
C ALA A 191 -2.50 -30.42 13.75
N PHE A 192 -3.12 -29.23 13.68
CA PHE A 192 -2.47 -27.96 14.04
C PHE A 192 -3.00 -27.44 15.38
N SER A 193 -2.13 -26.81 16.18
CA SER A 193 -2.52 -26.05 17.37
C SER A 193 -2.24 -24.58 17.13
N LEU A 194 -3.31 -23.78 17.04
CA LEU A 194 -3.25 -22.40 16.57
C LEU A 194 -3.83 -21.44 17.62
N PRO A 195 -3.24 -20.24 17.83
CA PRO A 195 -3.82 -19.23 18.70
C PRO A 195 -5.06 -18.63 18.06
N PHE A 196 -6.08 -18.34 18.87
CA PHE A 196 -7.30 -17.64 18.41
C PHE A 196 -7.31 -16.17 18.81
N GLU A 197 -6.36 -15.75 19.64
CA GLU A 197 -6.19 -14.36 20.06
C GLU A 197 -4.71 -14.00 20.08
N VAL A 198 -4.38 -12.82 19.56
CA VAL A 198 -3.07 -12.20 19.62
C VAL A 198 -3.22 -10.84 20.28
N LEU A 199 -2.50 -10.61 21.37
CA LEU A 199 -2.46 -9.32 22.05
C LEU A 199 -1.18 -8.58 21.69
N HIS A 200 -1.25 -7.28 21.47
CA HIS A 200 -0.12 -6.37 21.32
C HIS A 200 -0.08 -5.40 22.50
N ASN A 201 0.98 -5.47 23.30
CA ASN A 201 1.16 -4.69 24.53
C ASN A 201 -0.08 -4.76 25.45
N GLY A 202 -0.62 -5.97 25.64
CA GLY A 202 -1.78 -6.25 26.49
C GLY A 202 -3.15 -5.90 25.88
N ARG A 203 -3.20 -5.37 24.66
CA ARG A 203 -4.45 -5.06 23.94
C ARG A 203 -4.70 -6.08 22.85
N ILE A 204 -5.95 -6.47 22.61
CA ILE A 204 -6.31 -7.39 21.52
C ILE A 204 -5.91 -6.73 20.19
N LEU A 205 -4.99 -7.37 19.47
CA LEU A 205 -4.60 -7.01 18.11
C LEU A 205 -5.41 -7.84 17.10
N GLU A 206 -5.43 -9.15 17.29
CA GLU A 206 -6.16 -10.10 16.45
C GLU A 206 -7.01 -11.01 17.35
N ARG A 207 -8.25 -11.27 16.97
CA ARG A 207 -9.12 -12.29 17.59
C ARG A 207 -9.91 -12.94 16.50
N TYR A 208 -9.82 -14.26 16.38
CA TYR A 208 -10.48 -15.04 15.35
C TYR A 208 -11.67 -15.80 15.93
N ASP A 209 -12.77 -15.81 15.19
CA ASP A 209 -13.92 -16.66 15.50
C ASP A 209 -13.70 -18.05 14.90
N ASP A 210 -13.25 -18.07 13.64
CA ASP A 210 -13.07 -19.26 12.81
C ASP A 210 -11.67 -19.30 12.22
N ARG A 211 -11.12 -20.51 12.08
CA ARG A 211 -9.87 -20.76 11.37
C ARG A 211 -9.95 -22.09 10.64
N ALA A 212 -9.38 -22.17 9.45
CA ALA A 212 -9.37 -23.37 8.63
C ALA A 212 -8.02 -23.56 7.93
N ILE A 213 -7.66 -24.81 7.68
CA ILE A 213 -6.52 -25.16 6.83
C ILE A 213 -7.05 -25.38 5.42
N VAL A 214 -6.45 -24.72 4.44
CA VAL A 214 -6.86 -24.80 3.03
C VAL A 214 -5.77 -25.49 2.22
N ALA A 215 -6.17 -26.33 1.26
CA ALA A 215 -5.25 -27.10 0.44
C ALA A 215 -4.57 -26.28 -0.67
N SER A 216 -5.23 -25.22 -1.14
CA SER A 216 -4.67 -24.32 -2.15
C SER A 216 -3.54 -23.47 -1.56
N LEU A 217 -2.64 -22.99 -2.42
CA LEU A 217 -1.61 -22.03 -2.04
C LEU A 217 -2.22 -20.63 -1.94
N LEU A 218 -1.73 -19.83 -0.99
CA LEU A 218 -2.00 -18.40 -0.92
C LEU A 218 -1.51 -17.72 -2.20
N GLN A 219 -2.43 -17.10 -2.93
CA GLN A 219 -2.15 -16.33 -4.13
C GLN A 219 -2.11 -14.84 -3.79
N PRO A 220 -1.17 -14.06 -4.36
CA PRO A 220 -1.25 -12.61 -4.26
C PRO A 220 -2.53 -12.11 -4.94
N PRO A 221 -3.23 -11.12 -4.36
CA PRO A 221 -4.28 -10.41 -5.05
C PRO A 221 -3.77 -9.85 -6.39
N ARG A 222 -4.59 -9.95 -7.45
CA ARG A 222 -4.18 -9.59 -8.81
C ARG A 222 -4.72 -8.23 -9.27
N GLY A 223 -5.63 -7.60 -8.53
CA GLY A 223 -6.32 -6.38 -8.97
C GLY A 223 -7.17 -6.60 -10.22
N LEU A 224 -7.43 -5.51 -10.94
CA LEU A 224 -8.13 -5.52 -12.23
C LEU A 224 -7.16 -5.81 -13.37
N VAL A 225 -6.89 -7.08 -13.64
CA VAL A 225 -6.03 -7.48 -14.77
C VAL A 225 -6.80 -7.34 -16.09
N PRO A 226 -6.36 -6.47 -17.04
CA PRO A 226 -7.03 -6.36 -18.33
C PRO A 226 -6.73 -7.55 -19.23
N ALA A 227 -7.67 -7.85 -20.13
CA ALA A 227 -7.43 -8.63 -21.34
C ALA A 227 -7.14 -7.69 -22.51
N PHE A 228 -6.02 -7.91 -23.21
CA PHE A 228 -5.68 -7.19 -24.45
C PHE A 228 -5.97 -8.06 -25.66
N ASN A 229 -6.73 -7.53 -26.62
CA ASN A 229 -7.11 -8.26 -27.83
C ASN A 229 -6.10 -8.10 -28.98
N SER A 230 -5.14 -7.19 -28.85
CA SER A 230 -4.10 -6.90 -29.84
C SER A 230 -2.88 -6.27 -29.16
N ALA A 231 -1.84 -5.93 -29.95
CA ALA A 231 -0.70 -5.16 -29.45
C ALA A 231 -1.13 -3.80 -28.90
N PRO A 232 -0.37 -3.19 -27.96
CA PRO A 232 -0.65 -1.87 -27.39
C PRO A 232 -1.05 -0.83 -28.45
N GLU A 233 -2.28 -0.33 -28.34
CA GLU A 233 -2.84 0.66 -29.25
C GLU A 233 -2.78 2.06 -28.62
N SER A 234 -2.64 3.07 -29.47
CA SER A 234 -2.72 4.46 -29.05
C SER A 234 -4.16 4.95 -29.08
N VAL A 235 -4.62 5.52 -27.97
CA VAL A 235 -5.94 6.10 -27.79
C VAL A 235 -5.81 7.61 -27.84
N ALA A 236 -6.61 8.28 -28.67
CA ALA A 236 -6.64 9.73 -28.70
C ALA A 236 -7.21 10.29 -27.39
N THR A 237 -6.58 11.35 -26.88
CA THR A 237 -7.10 12.17 -25.78
C THR A 237 -7.79 13.42 -26.34
N ASP A 238 -8.66 14.06 -25.55
CA ASP A 238 -9.24 15.35 -25.92
C ASP A 238 -8.12 16.42 -26.10
N PRO A 239 -7.93 16.96 -27.32
CA PRO A 239 -6.86 17.93 -27.57
C PRO A 239 -7.10 19.30 -26.94
N ARG A 240 -8.30 19.56 -26.41
CA ARG A 240 -8.65 20.80 -25.70
C ARG A 240 -8.41 20.69 -24.20
N SER A 241 -8.11 19.50 -23.71
CA SER A 241 -7.85 19.22 -22.30
C SER A 241 -6.35 19.14 -22.05
N VAL A 242 -5.90 19.67 -20.91
CA VAL A 242 -4.54 19.43 -20.40
C VAL A 242 -4.44 18.02 -19.82
N THR A 243 -5.53 17.51 -19.26
CA THR A 243 -5.60 16.18 -18.65
C THR A 243 -5.99 15.11 -19.69
N PRO A 244 -5.52 13.86 -19.53
CA PRO A 244 -5.72 12.78 -20.50
C PRO A 244 -7.14 12.20 -20.42
N ILE A 245 -8.09 12.87 -21.04
CA ILE A 245 -9.48 12.38 -21.19
C ILE A 245 -9.59 11.56 -22.47
N VAL A 246 -9.98 10.30 -22.36
CA VAL A 246 -10.15 9.34 -23.47
C VAL A 246 -11.61 8.87 -23.59
N GLU A 247 -11.99 8.40 -24.77
CA GLU A 247 -13.24 7.66 -24.95
C GLU A 247 -13.12 6.23 -24.38
N CYS A 248 -14.18 5.76 -23.73
CA CYS A 248 -14.25 4.45 -23.12
C CYS A 248 -15.70 3.92 -23.09
N SER A 249 -15.92 2.73 -22.55
CA SER A 249 -17.27 2.27 -22.22
C SER A 249 -17.28 1.45 -20.93
N VAL A 250 -18.36 1.56 -20.17
CA VAL A 250 -18.63 0.73 -18.98
C VAL A 250 -19.95 0.02 -19.19
N GLY A 251 -19.97 -1.31 -19.08
CA GLY A 251 -21.20 -2.09 -19.31
C GLY A 251 -21.78 -1.90 -20.73
N GLY A 252 -20.94 -1.53 -21.70
CA GLY A 252 -21.38 -1.22 -23.08
C GLY A 252 -21.94 0.19 -23.28
N VAL A 253 -22.05 1.03 -22.24
CA VAL A 253 -22.45 2.43 -22.36
C VAL A 253 -21.21 3.27 -22.72
N PRO A 254 -21.18 3.94 -23.89
CA PRO A 254 -20.10 4.85 -24.26
C PRO A 254 -20.01 6.02 -23.30
N THR A 255 -18.78 6.39 -22.92
CA THR A 255 -18.53 7.49 -21.98
C THR A 255 -17.10 8.01 -22.12
N ARG A 256 -16.78 9.07 -21.37
CA ARG A 256 -15.48 9.72 -21.32
C ARG A 256 -14.82 9.40 -19.99
N CYS A 257 -13.57 8.97 -20.06
CA CYS A 257 -12.76 8.55 -18.93
C CYS A 257 -11.56 9.50 -18.77
N LEU A 258 -11.37 10.05 -17.57
CA LEU A 258 -10.13 10.73 -17.18
C LEU A 258 -9.13 9.68 -16.66
N ILE A 259 -7.90 9.68 -17.17
CA ILE A 259 -6.80 8.91 -16.57
C ILE A 259 -6.15 9.76 -15.49
N ASP A 260 -6.22 9.30 -14.24
CA ASP A 260 -5.92 10.12 -13.06
C ASP A 260 -5.08 9.35 -12.04
N SER A 261 -3.76 9.56 -12.07
CA SER A 261 -2.86 8.99 -11.07
C SER A 261 -3.07 9.58 -9.65
N GLY A 262 -3.74 10.73 -9.53
CA GLY A 262 -4.19 11.32 -8.27
C GLY A 262 -5.41 10.62 -7.65
N ASN A 263 -6.03 9.66 -8.33
CA ASN A 263 -7.18 8.92 -7.81
C ASN A 263 -6.79 7.51 -7.30
N SER A 264 -7.20 7.18 -6.07
CA SER A 264 -6.83 5.93 -5.37
C SER A 264 -7.49 4.64 -5.91
N GLY A 265 -8.39 4.76 -6.90
CA GLY A 265 -9.12 3.63 -7.48
C GLY A 265 -9.97 4.04 -8.68
N LEU A 266 -11.06 3.32 -8.96
CA LEU A 266 -12.05 3.71 -9.96
C LEU A 266 -13.19 4.54 -9.35
N SER A 267 -13.60 5.58 -10.07
CA SER A 267 -14.76 6.40 -9.71
C SER A 267 -15.67 6.60 -10.92
N MET A 268 -16.97 6.77 -10.71
CA MET A 268 -17.93 7.10 -11.76
C MET A 268 -18.95 8.16 -11.35
N SER A 269 -19.56 8.83 -12.33
CA SER A 269 -20.62 9.80 -12.09
C SER A 269 -21.89 9.13 -11.59
N SER A 270 -22.67 9.81 -10.75
CA SER A 270 -23.98 9.31 -10.32
C SER A 270 -24.94 9.13 -11.50
N GLU A 271 -24.82 9.95 -12.55
CA GLU A 271 -25.59 9.82 -13.78
C GLU A 271 -25.23 8.57 -14.57
N LEU A 272 -23.94 8.22 -14.68
CA LEU A 272 -23.52 6.98 -15.31
C LEU A 272 -23.96 5.76 -14.49
N ALA A 273 -23.79 5.79 -13.17
CA ALA A 273 -24.26 4.73 -12.29
C ALA A 273 -25.77 4.47 -12.44
N SER A 274 -26.57 5.55 -12.50
CA SER A 274 -28.02 5.49 -12.72
C SER A 274 -28.38 4.95 -14.10
N ARG A 275 -27.72 5.42 -15.17
CA ARG A 275 -27.92 4.91 -16.55
C ARG A 275 -27.62 3.42 -16.68
N LEU A 276 -26.62 2.93 -15.94
CA LEU A 276 -26.24 1.52 -15.92
C LEU A 276 -27.19 0.66 -15.07
N GLY A 277 -28.05 1.27 -14.23
CA GLY A 277 -28.77 0.55 -13.18
C GLY A 277 -27.80 -0.16 -12.22
N ALA A 278 -26.65 0.47 -11.94
CA ALA A 278 -25.58 -0.17 -11.18
C ALA A 278 -26.02 -0.49 -9.75
N THR A 279 -25.66 -1.68 -9.26
CA THR A 279 -26.05 -2.13 -7.92
C THR A 279 -25.18 -1.47 -6.87
N VAL A 280 -25.80 -0.82 -5.88
CA VAL A 280 -25.10 -0.29 -4.70
C VAL A 280 -24.72 -1.46 -3.79
N VAL A 281 -23.43 -1.60 -3.51
CA VAL A 281 -22.85 -2.71 -2.73
C VAL A 281 -22.22 -2.26 -1.42
N GLY A 282 -22.12 -0.95 -1.19
CA GLY A 282 -21.56 -0.39 0.03
C GLY A 282 -21.46 1.12 0.00
N SER A 283 -20.71 1.65 0.96
CA SER A 283 -20.35 3.06 1.04
C SER A 283 -18.84 3.23 1.19
N TYR A 284 -18.35 4.39 0.78
CA TYR A 284 -16.93 4.74 0.86
C TYR A 284 -16.79 6.19 1.29
N LYS A 285 -15.81 6.47 2.16
CA LYS A 285 -15.48 7.84 2.54
C LYS A 285 -14.45 8.39 1.56
N VAL A 286 -14.86 9.40 0.80
CA VAL A 286 -14.00 10.12 -0.14
C VAL A 286 -13.39 11.32 0.58
N ARG A 287 -12.12 11.58 0.30
CA ARG A 287 -11.40 12.80 0.70
C ARG A 287 -10.92 13.53 -0.55
N GLY A 288 -11.04 14.84 -0.56
CA GLY A 288 -10.60 15.72 -1.64
C GLY A 288 -10.44 17.14 -1.11
N LEU A 289 -11.13 18.13 -1.71
CA LEU A 289 -11.26 19.45 -1.09
C LEU A 289 -12.18 19.44 0.14
N GLY A 290 -12.99 18.39 0.28
CA GLY A 290 -13.81 18.11 1.45
C GLY A 290 -13.88 16.61 1.75
N ASP A 291 -14.62 16.26 2.80
CA ASP A 291 -14.82 14.90 3.28
C ASP A 291 -16.30 14.53 3.23
N TYR A 292 -16.66 13.48 2.49
CA TYR A 292 -18.04 12.96 2.49
C TYR A 292 -18.10 11.46 2.23
N SER A 293 -19.18 10.85 2.71
CA SER A 293 -19.48 9.44 2.40
C SER A 293 -20.30 9.38 1.11
N THR A 294 -19.95 8.45 0.24
CA THR A 294 -20.69 8.18 -1.00
C THR A 294 -20.92 6.69 -1.18
N GLN A 295 -21.65 6.32 -2.24
CA GLN A 295 -21.97 4.95 -2.57
C GLN A 295 -20.81 4.28 -3.33
N VAL A 296 -20.67 2.96 -3.13
CA VAL A 296 -19.89 2.09 -4.00
C VAL A 296 -20.87 1.27 -4.82
N VAL A 297 -20.66 1.23 -6.14
CA VAL A 297 -21.44 0.41 -7.05
C VAL A 297 -20.57 -0.62 -7.75
N ARG A 298 -21.19 -1.71 -8.19
CA ARG A 298 -20.55 -2.71 -9.05
C ARG A 298 -21.01 -2.53 -10.50
N ALA A 299 -20.07 -2.45 -11.43
CA ALA A 299 -20.34 -2.23 -12.85
C ALA A 299 -19.22 -2.77 -13.75
N GLY A 300 -19.53 -3.00 -15.02
CA GLY A 300 -18.55 -3.38 -16.03
C GLY A 300 -19.13 -4.26 -17.13
N PRO A 301 -18.28 -4.80 -18.03
CA PRO A 301 -16.84 -4.58 -18.09
C PRO A 301 -16.50 -3.12 -18.48
N LEU A 302 -15.29 -2.66 -18.13
CA LEU A 302 -14.71 -1.41 -18.63
C LEU A 302 -13.88 -1.71 -19.88
N ARG A 303 -14.07 -0.94 -20.95
CA ARG A 303 -13.30 -1.05 -22.19
C ARG A 303 -12.69 0.29 -22.59
N ILE A 304 -11.40 0.26 -22.93
CA ILE A 304 -10.63 1.40 -23.42
C ILE A 304 -9.74 0.87 -24.54
N ALA A 305 -9.96 1.35 -25.77
CA ALA A 305 -9.35 0.80 -26.98
C ALA A 305 -9.41 -0.74 -27.00
N ASN A 306 -8.26 -1.42 -27.07
CA ASN A 306 -8.15 -2.87 -27.13
C ASN A 306 -8.08 -3.57 -25.76
N ALA A 307 -8.11 -2.81 -24.66
CA ALA A 307 -8.08 -3.32 -23.29
C ALA A 307 -9.50 -3.50 -22.73
N THR A 308 -9.77 -4.67 -22.15
CA THR A 308 -11.02 -4.97 -21.43
C THR A 308 -10.70 -5.34 -19.99
N TYR A 309 -11.19 -4.56 -19.04
CA TYR A 309 -11.14 -4.84 -17.61
C TYR A 309 -12.43 -5.55 -17.19
N PRO A 310 -12.36 -6.48 -16.23
CA PRO A 310 -13.56 -7.17 -15.74
C PRO A 310 -14.52 -6.21 -15.01
N GLU A 311 -15.65 -6.75 -14.55
CA GLU A 311 -16.51 -6.04 -13.61
C GLU A 311 -15.71 -5.59 -12.38
N ALA A 312 -15.97 -4.38 -11.91
CA ALA A 312 -15.22 -3.74 -10.82
C ALA A 312 -16.16 -2.92 -9.92
N TYR A 313 -15.63 -2.52 -8.77
CA TYR A 313 -16.24 -1.57 -7.86
C TYR A 313 -15.84 -0.14 -8.24
N TYR A 314 -16.80 0.77 -8.19
CA TYR A 314 -16.60 2.19 -8.46
C TYR A 314 -17.15 3.01 -7.31
N VAL A 315 -16.38 4.01 -6.90
CA VAL A 315 -16.88 5.08 -6.03
C VAL A 315 -17.77 6.01 -6.86
N VAL A 316 -19.01 6.24 -6.43
CA VAL A 316 -19.92 7.16 -7.12
C VAL A 316 -19.66 8.60 -6.69
N LEU A 317 -19.45 9.51 -7.63
CA LEU A 317 -19.19 10.92 -7.37
C LEU A 317 -20.24 11.78 -8.09
N THR A 318 -20.75 12.82 -7.43
CA THR A 318 -21.87 13.63 -7.97
C THR A 318 -21.45 14.67 -9.00
N ASP A 319 -20.16 15.01 -9.03
CA ASP A 319 -19.70 16.25 -9.68
C ASP A 319 -18.85 16.01 -10.94
N LEU A 320 -18.59 14.76 -11.32
CA LEU A 320 -17.62 14.47 -12.40
C LEU A 320 -18.04 15.06 -13.76
N ARG A 321 -19.34 14.96 -14.09
CA ARG A 321 -19.85 15.33 -15.41
C ARG A 321 -19.63 16.80 -15.75
N ARG A 322 -19.54 17.67 -14.74
CA ARG A 322 -19.24 19.10 -14.92
C ARG A 322 -17.84 19.35 -15.51
N TYR A 323 -16.94 18.40 -15.34
CA TYR A 323 -15.58 18.41 -15.89
C TYR A 323 -15.48 17.69 -17.25
N GLY A 324 -16.61 17.24 -17.80
CA GLY A 324 -16.66 16.67 -19.15
C GLY A 324 -16.33 15.17 -19.23
N TYR A 325 -16.24 14.46 -18.11
CA TYR A 325 -16.06 13.01 -18.05
C TYR A 325 -16.99 12.36 -17.04
N ASP A 326 -17.30 11.07 -17.20
CA ASP A 326 -18.13 10.33 -16.24
C ASP A 326 -17.33 9.31 -15.42
N VAL A 327 -16.10 8.98 -15.82
CA VAL A 327 -15.29 7.94 -15.15
C VAL A 327 -13.90 8.48 -14.86
N VAL A 328 -13.36 8.14 -13.69
CA VAL A 328 -11.96 8.37 -13.32
C VAL A 328 -11.26 7.03 -13.21
N LEU A 329 -10.18 6.88 -13.98
CA LEU A 329 -9.34 5.70 -14.07
C LEU A 329 -8.09 5.92 -13.23
N GLY A 330 -8.16 5.54 -11.95
CA GLY A 330 -7.07 5.70 -11.01
C GLY A 330 -6.22 4.44 -10.82
N ALA A 331 -5.70 4.28 -9.60
CA ALA A 331 -4.72 3.26 -9.25
C ALA A 331 -5.13 1.83 -9.64
N ASP A 332 -6.43 1.51 -9.65
CA ASP A 332 -6.93 0.19 -10.06
C ASP A 332 -6.55 -0.20 -11.48
N MET A 333 -6.55 0.77 -12.40
CA MET A 333 -6.11 0.57 -13.77
C MET A 333 -4.59 0.68 -13.88
N LEU A 334 -4.02 1.70 -13.23
CA LEU A 334 -2.61 2.07 -13.36
C LEU A 334 -1.66 1.05 -12.71
N ALA A 335 -2.11 0.35 -11.66
CA ALA A 335 -1.34 -0.69 -10.99
C ALA A 335 -1.17 -1.97 -11.82
N THR A 336 -2.11 -2.24 -12.72
CA THR A 336 -2.12 -3.46 -13.54
C THR A 336 -1.75 -3.21 -15.00
N THR A 337 -1.63 -1.94 -15.38
CA THR A 337 -1.40 -1.53 -16.77
C THR A 337 -0.38 -0.42 -16.83
N ASN A 338 0.78 -0.71 -17.42
CA ASN A 338 1.75 0.31 -17.75
C ASN A 338 1.17 1.25 -18.81
N ILE A 339 1.26 2.55 -18.57
CA ILE A 339 0.75 3.54 -19.51
C ILE A 339 1.85 4.50 -19.95
N GLU A 340 1.72 4.94 -21.20
CA GLU A 340 2.49 6.04 -21.77
C GLU A 340 1.52 7.15 -22.15
N ILE A 341 1.75 8.37 -21.66
CA ILE A 341 0.98 9.57 -22.00
C ILE A 341 1.89 10.45 -22.85
N ASP A 342 1.42 10.77 -24.06
CA ASP A 342 2.03 11.76 -24.96
C ASP A 342 1.10 12.98 -25.10
N PRO A 343 1.32 14.03 -24.28
CA PRO A 343 0.51 15.24 -24.31
C PRO A 343 0.59 16.03 -25.63
N VAL A 344 1.64 15.86 -26.45
CA VAL A 344 1.76 16.56 -27.75
C VAL A 344 1.04 15.80 -28.85
N ALA A 345 1.16 14.48 -28.85
CA ALA A 345 0.38 13.66 -29.77
C ALA A 345 -1.11 13.58 -29.38
N HIS A 346 -1.48 14.12 -28.22
CA HIS A 346 -2.80 13.95 -27.59
C HIS A 346 -3.18 12.47 -27.58
N ALA A 347 -2.30 11.65 -27.02
CA ALA A 347 -2.43 10.21 -27.08
C ALA A 347 -2.00 9.51 -25.80
N VAL A 348 -2.66 8.40 -25.49
CA VAL A 348 -2.28 7.47 -24.42
C VAL A 348 -2.11 6.09 -25.01
N ARG A 349 -1.09 5.36 -24.58
CA ARG A 349 -0.87 3.95 -24.93
C ARG A 349 -0.94 3.09 -23.69
N LEU A 350 -1.74 2.03 -23.76
CA LEU A 350 -1.96 1.09 -22.66
C LEU A 350 -1.16 -0.20 -22.89
N GLY A 351 -0.61 -0.78 -21.82
CA GLY A 351 0.14 -2.04 -21.90
C GLY A 351 1.52 -1.88 -22.55
N VAL A 352 2.13 -0.69 -22.46
CA VAL A 352 3.46 -0.46 -23.01
C VAL A 352 4.51 -1.32 -22.27
N SER A 353 5.48 -1.86 -23.02
CA SER A 353 6.60 -2.58 -22.42
C SER A 353 7.47 -1.65 -21.57
N ASN A 354 8.16 -2.20 -20.57
CA ASN A 354 9.12 -1.49 -19.71
C ASN A 354 10.42 -1.13 -20.45
N ALA A 355 10.32 -0.38 -21.54
CA ALA A 355 11.46 0.14 -22.28
C ALA A 355 12.21 1.16 -21.41
N ARG A 356 13.55 1.00 -21.33
CA ARG A 356 14.43 1.69 -20.37
C ARG A 356 14.87 3.09 -20.77
N GLU A 357 14.28 3.67 -21.80
CA GLU A 357 14.60 5.03 -22.22
C GLU A 357 14.05 6.06 -21.22
N GLY A 358 14.73 7.21 -21.10
CA GLY A 358 14.39 8.27 -20.15
C GLY A 358 15.00 8.12 -18.76
N VAL A 359 14.83 9.16 -17.94
CA VAL A 359 15.23 9.16 -16.54
C VAL A 359 14.17 8.42 -15.74
N ALA A 360 14.61 7.42 -14.97
CA ALA A 360 13.79 6.67 -14.04
C ALA A 360 13.76 7.39 -12.69
N ILE A 361 12.56 7.78 -12.25
CA ILE A 361 12.32 8.42 -10.96
C ILE A 361 11.59 7.40 -10.07
N PRO A 362 12.17 7.01 -8.93
CA PRO A 362 11.51 6.09 -8.00
C PRO A 362 10.20 6.67 -7.48
N LEU A 363 9.15 5.85 -7.48
CA LEU A 363 7.87 6.15 -6.85
C LEU A 363 7.81 5.56 -5.44
N SER A 364 7.28 6.34 -4.52
CA SER A 364 6.58 5.82 -3.34
C SER A 364 5.08 5.95 -3.54
N PHE A 365 4.28 5.40 -2.63
CA PHE A 365 2.83 5.52 -2.69
C PHE A 365 2.27 5.95 -1.35
N GLU A 366 1.31 6.86 -1.39
CA GLU A 366 0.48 7.25 -0.26
C GLU A 366 -0.98 7.12 -0.71
N ASN A 367 -1.77 6.29 -0.02
CA ASN A 367 -3.16 6.01 -0.40
C ASN A 367 -3.35 5.66 -1.89
N PHE A 368 -2.47 4.81 -2.43
CA PHE A 368 -2.47 4.37 -3.85
C PHE A 368 -2.08 5.45 -4.87
N ILE A 369 -1.78 6.66 -4.43
CA ILE A 369 -1.34 7.76 -5.27
C ILE A 369 0.20 7.77 -5.30
N PRO A 370 0.83 7.82 -6.49
CA PRO A 370 2.28 7.79 -6.65
C PRO A 370 2.87 9.12 -6.20
N VAL A 371 3.97 9.06 -5.47
CA VAL A 371 4.66 10.22 -4.90
C VAL A 371 6.11 10.21 -5.35
N VAL A 372 6.62 11.37 -5.75
CA VAL A 372 8.01 11.61 -6.16
C VAL A 372 8.66 12.69 -5.30
N THR A 373 9.97 12.61 -5.16
CA THR A 373 10.77 13.70 -4.59
C THR A 373 11.13 14.71 -5.69
N VAL A 374 10.89 15.99 -5.42
CA VAL A 374 11.14 17.13 -6.31
C VAL A 374 11.88 18.22 -5.52
N ASP A 375 12.94 18.79 -6.09
CA ASP A 375 13.58 19.97 -5.51
C ASP A 375 12.89 21.24 -6.05
N LEU A 376 12.43 22.08 -5.12
CA LEU A 376 11.83 23.39 -5.36
C LEU A 376 12.82 24.46 -4.88
N GLY A 377 13.72 24.89 -5.78
CA GLY A 377 14.88 25.69 -5.41
C GLY A 377 15.82 24.93 -4.46
N SER A 378 15.90 25.36 -3.20
CA SER A 378 16.69 24.69 -2.16
C SER A 378 15.86 23.82 -1.21
N VAL A 379 14.57 23.64 -1.47
CA VAL A 379 13.64 22.89 -0.61
C VAL A 379 13.25 21.58 -1.31
N GLU A 380 13.51 20.45 -0.67
CA GLU A 380 13.02 19.15 -1.13
C GLU A 380 11.53 18.99 -0.75
N ALA A 381 10.71 18.54 -1.70
CA ALA A 381 9.29 18.26 -1.50
C ALA A 381 8.90 16.89 -2.05
N GLN A 382 8.06 16.16 -1.31
CA GLN A 382 7.38 14.97 -1.81
C GLN A 382 6.04 15.39 -2.42
N LEU A 383 5.87 15.19 -3.73
CA LEU A 383 4.69 15.60 -4.47
C LEU A 383 4.00 14.38 -5.09
N ALA A 384 2.68 14.31 -4.98
CA ALA A 384 1.87 13.33 -5.67
C ALA A 384 1.89 13.59 -7.18
N VAL A 385 2.14 12.57 -8.00
CA VAL A 385 2.02 12.67 -9.46
C VAL A 385 0.55 12.56 -9.81
N ASP A 386 -0.04 13.63 -10.33
CA ASP A 386 -1.48 13.76 -10.54
C ASP A 386 -1.79 14.16 -11.98
N THR A 387 -2.16 13.17 -12.81
CA THR A 387 -2.55 13.43 -14.21
C THR A 387 -3.95 14.04 -14.34
N GLY A 388 -4.73 14.11 -13.25
CA GLY A 388 -6.03 14.77 -13.19
C GLY A 388 -5.99 16.25 -12.77
N ASP A 389 -4.88 16.71 -12.17
CA ASP A 389 -4.67 18.11 -11.79
C ASP A 389 -4.11 18.94 -12.97
N GLU A 390 -4.83 19.97 -13.41
CA GLU A 390 -4.40 20.85 -14.51
C GLU A 390 -3.20 21.76 -14.16
N SER A 391 -2.83 21.87 -12.89
CA SER A 391 -1.73 22.72 -12.45
C SER A 391 -0.36 22.19 -12.92
N ASN A 392 0.67 23.04 -12.78
CA ASN A 392 2.06 22.58 -12.88
C ASN A 392 2.47 21.97 -11.55
N ILE A 393 2.51 22.80 -10.51
CA ILE A 393 2.80 22.40 -9.14
C ILE A 393 1.76 23.07 -8.23
N ASN A 394 1.06 22.30 -7.40
CA ASN A 394 0.09 22.81 -6.44
C ASN A 394 0.40 22.27 -5.05
N LEU A 395 0.99 23.10 -4.21
CA LEU A 395 1.42 22.74 -2.86
C LEU A 395 0.24 22.69 -1.89
N SER A 396 0.30 21.80 -0.91
CA SER A 396 -0.57 21.92 0.26
C SER A 396 -0.28 23.23 0.98
N TYR A 397 -1.32 23.86 1.51
CA TYR A 397 -1.20 25.16 2.17
C TYR A 397 -0.25 25.10 3.38
N ASP A 398 -0.31 24.03 4.17
CA ASP A 398 0.60 23.77 5.28
C ASP A 398 2.08 23.73 4.88
N PHE A 399 2.39 23.20 3.69
CA PHE A 399 3.77 23.16 3.19
C PHE A 399 4.24 24.55 2.74
N TYR A 400 3.35 25.30 2.07
CA TYR A 400 3.61 26.69 1.69
C TYR A 400 3.83 27.60 2.92
N GLU A 401 3.01 27.47 3.97
CA GLU A 401 3.16 28.29 5.19
C GLU A 401 4.50 28.06 5.91
N LYS A 402 5.06 26.85 5.81
CA LYS A 402 6.39 26.51 6.35
C LYS A 402 7.53 27.02 5.46
N HIS A 403 7.26 27.34 4.20
CA HIS A 403 8.26 27.77 3.21
C HIS A 403 7.76 28.97 2.38
N PRO A 404 7.41 30.10 3.01
CA PRO A 404 6.77 31.23 2.32
C PRO A 404 7.67 31.92 1.28
N GLY A 405 8.98 31.62 1.28
CA GLY A 405 9.95 32.10 0.29
C GLY A 405 10.02 31.31 -1.01
N LEU A 406 9.24 30.22 -1.16
CA LEU A 406 9.26 29.40 -2.38
C LEU A 406 8.78 30.16 -3.62
N PHE A 407 7.76 31.00 -3.46
CA PHE A 407 7.25 31.85 -4.53
C PHE A 407 6.47 33.04 -3.97
N THR A 408 6.38 34.11 -4.77
CA THR A 408 5.52 35.26 -4.47
C THR A 408 4.17 35.08 -5.13
N VAL A 409 3.09 35.25 -4.37
CA VAL A 409 1.72 35.18 -4.90
C VAL A 409 1.47 36.37 -5.84
N THR A 410 1.25 36.09 -7.12
CA THR A 410 0.89 37.07 -8.16
C THR A 410 -0.59 37.04 -8.51
N GLN A 411 -1.28 35.92 -8.25
CA GLN A 411 -2.70 35.76 -8.55
C GLN A 411 -3.42 34.96 -7.45
N ARG A 412 -4.70 35.30 -7.21
CA ARG A 412 -5.63 34.49 -6.42
C ARG A 412 -6.86 34.18 -7.26
N ARG A 413 -7.34 32.94 -7.21
CA ARG A 413 -8.58 32.55 -7.90
C ARG A 413 -9.35 31.50 -7.10
N THR A 414 -10.66 31.48 -7.26
CA THR A 414 -11.48 30.38 -6.76
C THR A 414 -11.30 29.17 -7.65
N VAL A 415 -11.07 28.01 -7.03
CA VAL A 415 -10.98 26.71 -7.70
C VAL A 415 -12.04 25.78 -7.13
N GLY A 416 -12.57 24.89 -7.96
CA GLY A 416 -13.57 23.90 -7.57
C GLY A 416 -13.05 22.48 -7.77
N GLY A 417 -13.39 21.58 -6.85
CA GLY A 417 -12.96 20.19 -6.85
C GLY A 417 -13.98 19.28 -6.19
N ILE A 418 -13.62 18.01 -6.01
CA ILE A 418 -14.46 17.05 -5.30
C ILE A 418 -14.64 17.53 -3.85
N GLY A 419 -15.88 17.76 -3.43
CA GLY A 419 -16.24 18.14 -2.07
C GLY A 419 -16.30 19.64 -1.76
N GLY A 420 -16.03 20.55 -2.72
CA GLY A 420 -16.23 21.98 -2.51
C GLY A 420 -15.39 22.92 -3.39
N ASN A 421 -15.28 24.17 -2.95
CA ASN A 421 -14.46 25.22 -3.58
C ASN A 421 -13.38 25.68 -2.61
N SER A 422 -12.27 26.19 -3.15
CA SER A 422 -11.15 26.74 -2.40
C SER A 422 -10.57 27.98 -3.07
N ILE A 423 -9.58 28.60 -2.45
CA ILE A 423 -8.77 29.65 -3.06
C ILE A 423 -7.41 29.08 -3.40
N GLU A 424 -7.06 29.16 -4.68
CA GLU A 424 -5.72 28.89 -5.18
C GLU A 424 -4.94 30.20 -5.25
N MET A 425 -3.75 30.20 -4.66
CA MET A 425 -2.77 31.28 -4.74
C MET A 425 -1.64 30.85 -5.66
N ILE A 426 -1.35 31.65 -6.68
CA ILE A 426 -0.46 31.28 -7.79
C ILE A 426 0.71 32.27 -7.83
N GLY A 427 1.89 31.76 -8.18
CA GLY A 427 3.05 32.53 -8.57
C GLY A 427 3.99 31.72 -9.46
N GLU A 428 5.29 31.97 -9.32
CA GLU A 428 6.34 31.35 -10.11
C GLU A 428 7.52 30.96 -9.21
N ILE A 429 8.13 29.82 -9.51
CA ILE A 429 9.37 29.37 -8.89
C ILE A 429 10.45 29.25 -9.96
N GLY A 430 11.64 29.78 -9.69
CA GLY A 430 12.69 29.93 -10.71
C GLY A 430 13.45 28.66 -11.08
N ASP A 431 13.48 27.65 -10.21
CA ASP A 431 14.27 26.42 -10.41
C ASP A 431 13.51 25.22 -9.83
N VAL A 432 13.28 24.22 -10.66
CA VAL A 432 12.64 22.95 -10.26
C VAL A 432 13.49 21.80 -10.76
N ARG A 433 13.74 20.81 -9.90
CA ARG A 433 14.46 19.60 -10.31
C ARG A 433 13.68 18.33 -9.97
N ILE A 434 13.68 17.39 -10.90
CA ILE A 434 13.08 16.07 -10.72
C ILE A 434 13.97 15.02 -11.37
N GLY A 435 14.48 14.09 -10.57
CA GLY A 435 15.57 13.21 -11.00
C GLY A 435 16.76 14.02 -11.53
N ASP A 436 17.19 13.70 -12.76
CA ASP A 436 18.31 14.39 -13.42
C ASP A 436 17.90 15.65 -14.20
N TYR A 437 16.60 15.96 -14.27
CA TYR A 437 16.13 17.13 -15.00
C TYR A 437 16.19 18.37 -14.13
N ARG A 438 16.80 19.42 -14.68
CA ARG A 438 16.69 20.80 -14.20
C ARG A 438 15.79 21.56 -15.14
N LEU A 439 14.69 22.05 -14.60
CA LEU A 439 13.68 22.80 -15.31
C LEU A 439 13.84 24.27 -14.95
N GLY A 440 13.66 25.14 -15.95
CA GLY A 440 13.59 26.57 -15.74
C GLY A 440 12.34 26.97 -14.96
N PRO A 441 11.98 28.27 -14.97
CA PRO A 441 10.89 28.76 -14.17
C PRO A 441 9.56 28.02 -14.42
N GLN A 442 8.88 27.65 -13.34
CA GLN A 442 7.60 26.94 -13.38
C GLN A 442 6.53 27.74 -12.69
N ARG A 443 5.30 27.67 -13.24
CA ARG A 443 4.11 28.10 -12.51
C ARG A 443 3.95 27.21 -11.28
N ILE A 444 3.69 27.81 -10.13
CA ILE A 444 3.48 27.09 -8.87
C ILE A 444 2.33 27.75 -8.12
N GLY A 445 1.59 26.97 -7.36
CA GLY A 445 0.54 27.50 -6.51
C GLY A 445 0.39 26.74 -5.21
N THR A 446 -0.58 27.18 -4.41
CA THR A 446 -1.07 26.46 -3.25
C THR A 446 -2.56 26.68 -3.09
N THR A 447 -3.26 25.66 -2.60
CA THR A 447 -4.72 25.68 -2.42
C THR A 447 -5.05 25.57 -0.93
N GLN A 448 -5.78 26.57 -0.40
CA GLN A 448 -5.95 26.76 1.06
C GLN A 448 -6.59 25.57 1.79
N THR A 449 -7.52 24.86 1.15
CA THR A 449 -8.24 23.74 1.76
C THR A 449 -7.87 22.40 1.13
N LEU A 450 -6.75 22.34 0.41
CA LEU A 450 -6.30 21.09 -0.19
C LEU A 450 -5.79 20.15 0.89
N GLN A 451 -6.60 19.14 1.21
CA GLN A 451 -6.15 17.95 1.91
C GLN A 451 -5.46 17.03 0.90
N GLY A 452 -4.29 17.49 0.42
CA GLY A 452 -3.53 16.81 -0.61
C GLY A 452 -2.80 15.58 -0.05
N THR A 453 -2.50 14.66 -0.95
CA THR A 453 -1.54 13.60 -0.68
C THR A 453 -0.13 14.19 -0.67
N ALA A 454 0.75 13.72 0.22
CA ALA A 454 2.10 14.27 0.42
C ALA A 454 2.10 15.80 0.69
N PHE A 455 3.04 16.55 0.11
CA PHE A 455 3.14 18.01 0.29
C PHE A 455 2.49 18.82 -0.84
N GLY A 456 1.74 18.17 -1.73
CA GLY A 456 1.12 18.79 -2.90
C GLY A 456 1.15 17.88 -4.11
N HIS A 457 0.78 18.43 -5.26
CA HIS A 457 0.66 17.70 -6.51
C HIS A 457 1.63 18.23 -7.57
N LEU A 458 2.11 17.31 -8.40
CA LEU A 458 2.78 17.54 -9.66
C LEU A 458 1.79 17.22 -10.78
N GLY A 459 1.16 18.26 -11.32
CA GLY A 459 0.00 18.15 -12.18
C GLY A 459 0.32 17.87 -13.66
N ALA A 460 -0.72 17.60 -14.44
CA ALA A 460 -0.70 17.42 -15.88
C ALA A 460 -0.05 18.60 -16.61
N GLY A 461 -0.19 19.84 -16.11
CA GLY A 461 0.47 21.01 -16.68
C GLY A 461 1.99 20.89 -16.67
N PHE A 462 2.57 20.38 -15.59
CA PHE A 462 4.01 20.12 -15.50
C PHE A 462 4.41 18.92 -16.35
N LEU A 463 3.67 17.82 -16.23
CA LEU A 463 3.89 16.57 -16.94
C LEU A 463 3.80 16.73 -18.46
N SER A 464 3.05 17.74 -18.93
CA SER A 464 2.90 18.09 -20.35
C SER A 464 4.22 18.37 -21.08
N GLN A 465 5.31 18.62 -20.34
CA GLN A 465 6.66 18.86 -20.88
C GLN A 465 7.38 17.58 -21.33
N PHE A 466 6.85 16.41 -20.99
CA PHE A 466 7.49 15.12 -21.20
C PHE A 466 6.61 14.15 -21.98
N LEU A 467 7.24 13.07 -22.48
CA LEU A 467 6.56 11.79 -22.65
C LEU A 467 6.62 11.07 -21.29
N VAL A 468 5.45 10.75 -20.74
CA VAL A 468 5.31 10.25 -19.37
C VAL A 468 5.02 8.76 -19.41
N ARG A 469 5.76 7.94 -18.67
CA ARG A 469 5.41 6.54 -18.43
C ARG A 469 5.24 6.26 -16.94
N LEU A 470 4.14 5.61 -16.60
CA LEU A 470 3.83 5.19 -15.23
C LEU A 470 3.91 3.65 -15.16
N ASP A 471 4.82 3.15 -14.32
CA ASP A 471 4.94 1.72 -13.98
C ASP A 471 4.79 1.56 -12.46
N TYR A 472 3.55 1.35 -12.01
CA TYR A 472 3.25 1.16 -10.60
C TYR A 472 3.87 -0.14 -10.05
N ALA A 473 3.89 -1.21 -10.85
CA ALA A 473 4.44 -2.50 -10.46
C ALA A 473 5.96 -2.41 -10.24
N GLY A 474 6.65 -1.67 -11.10
CA GLY A 474 8.07 -1.31 -10.98
C GLY A 474 8.34 -0.17 -9.97
N SER A 475 7.30 0.52 -9.50
CA SER A 475 7.40 1.70 -8.63
C SER A 475 8.27 2.79 -9.27
N GLU A 476 7.96 3.13 -10.52
CA GLU A 476 8.80 4.00 -11.33
C GLU A 476 7.95 4.95 -12.21
N LEU A 477 8.34 6.22 -12.21
CA LEU A 477 7.93 7.22 -13.19
C LEU A 477 9.09 7.41 -14.17
N ARG A 478 8.85 7.29 -15.47
CA ARG A 478 9.83 7.68 -16.48
C ARG A 478 9.39 8.93 -17.19
N LEU A 479 10.30 9.89 -17.26
CA LEU A 479 10.13 11.13 -18.00
C LEU A 479 11.17 11.19 -19.11
N LEU A 480 10.69 11.33 -20.36
CA LEU A 480 11.55 11.57 -21.51
C LEU A 480 11.35 13.02 -21.96
N PRO A 481 12.40 13.84 -22.04
CA PRO A 481 12.28 15.20 -22.51
C PRO A 481 11.96 15.14 -23.98
N ARG A 482 11.16 16.10 -24.43
CA ARG A 482 11.03 16.29 -25.86
C ARG A 482 12.34 16.87 -26.40
N ARG A 483 12.80 16.35 -27.54
CA ARG A 483 13.77 17.10 -28.35
C ARG A 483 13.01 18.32 -28.89
N THR A 484 13.40 19.50 -28.41
CA THR A 484 12.92 20.78 -28.95
C THR A 484 13.34 20.98 -30.38
#